data_AF-A0A2H0KYF3-F1
#
_entry.id   AF-A0A2H0KYF3-F1
#
_cell.length_a   1.000
_cell.length_b   1.000
_cell.length_c   1.000
_cell.angle_alpha   90.00
_cell.angle_beta   90.00
_cell.angle_gamma   90.00
#
_symmetry.space_group_name_H-M   'P 1'
#
loop_
_entity.id
_entity.type
_entity.pdbx_description
1 polymer ?
#
loop_
_entity_poly.entity_id
_entity_poly.type
_entity_poly.pdbx_seq_one_letter_code
_entity_poly.pdbx_strand_id
1 'polypeptide(L)'
;MQRGVATFTLDYGKCPPWLFERMVKLGREMTHVIVAEFGPDEFVARIADPVWFQALGTVLAFDWNASGLTTILTAALKEAIRGHENDLGLYICGGKGKTSRKTPQEIQNWGERAWLTPRHIRTLDYNSRMTAKVDSALIQDGYDLYHHSLFFSGNGAWAVVQQGMNKKKKSARRYHWYSNNVKDLVCEPHTAISSQATERNVLNLTARESTSTRNLSAEFVNRGFWGLMKDIQLLRKHSSSLSRMAKYEDINGDQLTLLQLEDTEFSAHPVLTENFIHNKYLDRILYKLCDEKPESYEAVLRTEGVGGKTMRALSLVAEI
;
A
#
# COMPACT_ATOMS: atom_id res chain seq x y z
N MET A 1 -18.56 -16.57 -8.38
CA MET A 1 -17.61 -15.68 -7.68
C MET A 1 -16.70 -16.54 -6.82
N GLN A 2 -15.51 -16.89 -7.32
CA GLN A 2 -14.57 -17.73 -6.58
C GLN A 2 -13.75 -16.84 -5.64
N ARG A 3 -13.95 -16.99 -4.32
CA ARG A 3 -13.14 -16.33 -3.29
C ARG A 3 -12.19 -17.39 -2.73
N GLY A 4 -10.88 -17.22 -2.92
CA GLY A 4 -9.88 -17.98 -2.20
C GLY A 4 -9.22 -17.13 -1.11
N VAL A 5 -8.98 -17.73 0.05
CA VAL A 5 -8.33 -17.08 1.20
C VAL A 5 -6.96 -17.72 1.39
N ALA A 6 -5.89 -16.91 1.41
CA ALA A 6 -4.52 -17.36 1.64
C ALA A 6 -3.95 -16.71 2.91
N THR A 7 -3.38 -17.52 3.80
CA THR A 7 -2.88 -17.12 5.14
C THR A 7 -1.38 -17.46 5.33
N PHE A 8 -0.62 -16.66 6.10
CA PHE A 8 0.85 -16.72 6.26
C PHE A 8 1.33 -16.37 7.69
N THR A 9 2.13 -17.19 8.37
CA THR A 9 2.72 -16.84 9.67
C THR A 9 4.01 -16.03 9.52
N LEU A 10 4.34 -15.13 10.45
CA LEU A 10 5.69 -14.54 10.48
C LEU A 10 6.70 -15.60 10.92
N ASP A 11 7.54 -16.03 10.00
CA ASP A 11 8.56 -17.05 10.25
C ASP A 11 9.95 -16.43 10.21
N TYR A 12 10.83 -17.01 11.02
CA TYR A 12 12.22 -16.61 11.11
C TYR A 12 13.08 -17.72 10.50
N GLY A 13 13.90 -17.38 9.50
CA GLY A 13 14.74 -18.34 8.81
C GLY A 13 15.22 -17.81 7.47
N LYS A 14 16.24 -18.48 6.91
CA LYS A 14 16.74 -18.23 5.56
C LYS A 14 16.46 -19.48 4.73
N CYS A 15 15.92 -19.28 3.52
CA CYS A 15 15.77 -20.39 2.58
C CYS A 15 17.15 -21.03 2.32
N PRO A 16 17.31 -22.35 2.51
CA PRO A 16 18.56 -23.03 2.23
C PRO A 16 18.97 -22.86 0.76
N PRO A 17 20.27 -22.65 0.45
CA PRO A 17 20.73 -22.44 -0.93
C PRO A 17 20.31 -23.56 -1.89
N TRP A 18 20.43 -24.82 -1.47
CA TRP A 18 20.05 -25.98 -2.29
C TRP A 18 18.55 -26.00 -2.63
N LEU A 19 17.68 -25.52 -1.73
CA LEU A 19 16.25 -25.44 -1.97
C LEU A 19 16.00 -24.31 -2.97
N PHE A 20 16.56 -23.13 -2.71
CA PHE A 20 16.45 -21.97 -3.59
C PHE A 20 16.88 -22.30 -5.03
N GLU A 21 18.00 -23.00 -5.23
CA GLU A 21 18.44 -23.44 -6.56
C GLU A 21 17.42 -24.33 -7.27
N ARG A 22 16.74 -25.23 -6.54
CA ARG A 22 15.66 -26.05 -7.10
C ARG A 22 14.43 -25.21 -7.44
N MET A 23 14.08 -24.23 -6.59
CA MET A 23 12.99 -23.28 -6.86
C MET A 23 13.27 -22.49 -8.14
N VAL A 24 14.50 -22.03 -8.34
CA VAL A 24 14.90 -21.29 -9.55
C VAL A 24 14.77 -22.15 -10.80
N LYS A 25 15.25 -23.40 -10.75
CA LYS A 25 15.15 -24.34 -11.89
C LYS A 25 13.69 -24.61 -12.26
N LEU A 26 12.85 -24.98 -11.30
CA LEU A 26 11.44 -25.26 -11.56
C LEU A 26 10.67 -23.99 -11.94
N GLY A 27 10.96 -22.86 -11.28
CA GLY A 27 10.36 -21.57 -11.58
C GLY A 27 10.65 -21.10 -13.01
N ARG A 28 11.84 -21.41 -13.54
CA ARG A 28 12.21 -21.13 -14.94
C ARG A 28 11.31 -21.89 -15.90
N GLU A 29 11.22 -23.20 -15.75
CA GLU A 29 10.39 -24.04 -16.63
C GLU A 29 8.91 -23.65 -16.54
N MET A 30 8.40 -23.41 -15.33
CA MET A 30 7.03 -22.94 -15.14
C MET A 30 6.78 -21.60 -15.84
N THR A 31 7.71 -20.65 -15.72
CA THR A 31 7.60 -19.34 -16.38
C THR A 31 7.63 -19.49 -17.90
N HIS A 32 8.56 -20.30 -18.44
CA HIS A 32 8.66 -20.56 -19.87
C HIS A 32 7.38 -21.17 -20.44
N VAL A 33 6.82 -22.20 -19.79
CA VAL A 33 5.58 -22.85 -20.26
C VAL A 33 4.41 -21.87 -20.24
N ILE A 34 4.25 -21.09 -19.18
CA ILE A 34 3.15 -20.11 -19.07
C ILE A 34 3.28 -19.03 -20.14
N VAL A 35 4.47 -18.48 -20.32
CA VAL A 35 4.72 -17.41 -21.31
C VAL A 35 4.59 -17.95 -22.73
N ALA A 36 5.06 -19.17 -23.01
CA ALA A 36 4.94 -19.77 -24.34
C ALA A 36 3.48 -20.06 -24.72
N GLU A 37 2.66 -20.53 -23.77
CA GLU A 37 1.27 -20.90 -24.03
C GLU A 37 0.32 -19.69 -24.01
N PHE A 38 0.52 -18.74 -23.09
CA PHE A 38 -0.45 -17.66 -22.84
C PHE A 38 0.13 -16.24 -22.97
N GLY A 39 1.45 -16.10 -23.14
CA GLY A 39 2.13 -14.81 -23.21
C GLY A 39 2.53 -14.21 -21.85
N PRO A 40 3.36 -13.15 -21.87
CA PRO A 40 3.87 -12.51 -20.65
C PRO A 40 2.79 -11.78 -19.85
N ASP A 41 1.77 -11.24 -20.50
CA ASP A 41 0.69 -10.48 -19.85
C ASP A 41 -0.15 -11.39 -18.95
N GLU A 42 -0.41 -12.62 -19.39
CA GLU A 42 -1.12 -13.62 -18.59
C GLU A 42 -0.29 -14.04 -17.37
N PHE A 43 1.05 -14.16 -17.52
CA PHE A 43 1.92 -14.40 -16.38
C PHE A 43 1.79 -13.27 -15.34
N VAL A 44 1.82 -12.02 -15.78
CA VAL A 44 1.64 -10.83 -14.91
C VAL A 44 0.27 -10.85 -14.24
N ALA A 45 -0.80 -11.18 -14.96
CA ALA A 45 -2.15 -11.30 -14.42
C ALA A 45 -2.24 -12.36 -13.32
N ARG A 46 -1.66 -13.55 -13.57
CA ARG A 46 -1.61 -14.67 -12.62
C ARG A 46 -0.84 -14.33 -11.35
N ILE A 47 0.28 -13.64 -11.45
CA ILE A 47 1.05 -13.16 -10.29
C ILE A 47 0.26 -12.17 -9.43
N ALA A 48 -0.63 -11.38 -10.05
CA ALA A 48 -1.49 -10.47 -9.33
C ALA A 48 -2.62 -11.17 -8.56
N ASP A 49 -2.99 -12.40 -8.93
CA ASP A 49 -3.96 -13.18 -8.17
C ASP A 49 -3.31 -13.76 -6.89
N PRO A 50 -3.85 -13.48 -5.69
CA PRO A 50 -3.24 -13.89 -4.44
C PRO A 50 -3.26 -15.43 -4.23
N VAL A 51 -4.25 -16.13 -4.77
CA VAL A 51 -4.40 -17.58 -4.62
C VAL A 51 -3.47 -18.29 -5.59
N TRP A 52 -3.40 -17.81 -6.83
CA TRP A 52 -2.49 -18.36 -7.83
C TRP A 52 -1.03 -18.12 -7.45
N PHE A 53 -0.68 -16.89 -7.03
CA PHE A 53 0.66 -16.57 -6.52
C PHE A 53 1.04 -17.49 -5.37
N GLN A 54 0.06 -17.81 -4.51
CA GLN A 54 0.27 -18.71 -3.40
C GLN A 54 0.51 -20.16 -3.84
N ALA A 55 -0.34 -20.65 -4.75
CA ALA A 55 -0.21 -21.98 -5.31
C ALA A 55 1.14 -22.17 -6.02
N LEU A 56 1.59 -21.16 -6.79
CA LEU A 56 2.90 -21.19 -7.43
C LEU A 56 4.03 -21.31 -6.39
N GLY A 57 3.96 -20.55 -5.30
CA GLY A 57 4.92 -20.66 -4.19
C GLY A 57 4.99 -22.08 -3.63
N THR A 58 3.85 -22.73 -3.46
CA THR A 58 3.77 -24.13 -2.99
C THR A 58 4.28 -25.14 -4.02
N VAL A 59 3.99 -24.93 -5.31
CA VAL A 59 4.54 -25.76 -6.41
C VAL A 59 6.06 -25.68 -6.45
N LEU A 60 6.64 -24.49 -6.18
CA LEU A 60 8.09 -24.31 -6.07
C LEU A 60 8.64 -24.81 -4.72
N ALA A 61 7.97 -25.75 -4.05
CA ALA A 61 8.40 -26.39 -2.80
C ALA A 61 8.59 -25.44 -1.61
N PHE A 62 7.83 -24.33 -1.58
CA PHE A 62 7.76 -23.47 -0.40
C PHE A 62 6.53 -23.79 0.46
N ASP A 63 6.67 -23.71 1.78
CA ASP A 63 5.55 -23.98 2.68
C ASP A 63 4.42 -22.95 2.48
N TRP A 64 3.20 -23.47 2.36
CA TRP A 64 2.03 -22.66 2.02
C TRP A 64 1.69 -21.63 3.11
N ASN A 65 2.02 -21.91 4.37
CA ASN A 65 1.72 -21.05 5.49
C ASN A 65 2.86 -20.08 5.84
N ALA A 66 3.91 -19.98 5.03
CA ALA A 66 5.09 -19.22 5.43
C ALA A 66 5.14 -17.78 4.90
N SER A 67 5.34 -16.77 5.77
CA SER A 67 5.50 -15.36 5.32
C SER A 67 6.73 -15.14 4.44
N GLY A 68 7.72 -16.03 4.55
CA GLY A 68 8.90 -16.03 3.69
C GLY A 68 8.54 -16.23 2.22
N LEU A 69 7.41 -16.88 1.92
CA LEU A 69 7.02 -17.31 0.58
C LEU A 69 7.06 -16.16 -0.41
N THR A 70 6.43 -15.02 -0.09
CA THR A 70 6.40 -13.86 -0.99
C THR A 70 7.80 -13.38 -1.34
N THR A 71 8.69 -13.26 -0.35
CA THR A 71 10.04 -12.75 -0.58
C THR A 71 10.96 -13.73 -1.28
N ILE A 72 10.76 -15.04 -1.05
CA ILE A 72 11.60 -16.08 -1.66
C ILE A 72 11.09 -16.40 -3.07
N LEU A 73 9.77 -16.47 -3.28
CA LEU A 73 9.16 -16.71 -4.58
C LEU A 73 9.54 -15.60 -5.57
N THR A 74 9.35 -14.33 -5.18
CA THR A 74 9.73 -13.19 -6.04
C THR A 74 11.22 -13.20 -6.38
N ALA A 75 12.09 -13.52 -5.42
CA ALA A 75 13.52 -13.66 -5.65
C ALA A 75 13.86 -14.85 -6.57
N ALA A 76 13.22 -16.00 -6.38
CA ALA A 76 13.41 -17.20 -7.19
C ALA A 76 12.96 -16.96 -8.63
N LEU A 77 11.80 -16.32 -8.85
CA LEU A 77 11.31 -15.97 -10.18
C LEU A 77 12.21 -14.94 -10.87
N LYS A 78 12.66 -13.91 -10.15
CA LYS A 78 13.60 -12.90 -10.68
C LYS A 78 14.93 -13.53 -11.10
N GLU A 79 15.42 -14.51 -10.35
CA GLU A 79 16.62 -15.28 -10.72
C GLU A 79 16.34 -16.28 -11.86
N ALA A 80 15.15 -16.88 -11.89
CA ALA A 80 14.75 -17.87 -12.89
C ALA A 80 14.76 -17.29 -14.32
N ILE A 81 14.28 -16.06 -14.49
CA ILE A 81 14.24 -15.39 -15.79
C ILE A 81 15.54 -14.69 -16.17
N ARG A 82 16.57 -14.71 -15.30
CA ARG A 82 17.83 -13.99 -15.54
C ARG A 82 18.48 -14.47 -16.84
N GLY A 83 18.74 -13.52 -17.74
CA GLY A 83 19.34 -13.77 -19.05
C GLY A 83 18.33 -14.08 -20.14
N HIS A 84 17.04 -14.23 -19.81
CA HIS A 84 15.95 -14.55 -20.72
C HIS A 84 14.81 -13.51 -20.67
N GLU A 85 15.02 -12.36 -20.00
CA GLU A 85 13.97 -11.37 -19.78
C GLU A 85 13.38 -10.81 -21.08
N ASN A 86 14.24 -10.55 -22.07
CA ASN A 86 13.83 -10.06 -23.39
C ASN A 86 13.13 -11.13 -24.22
N ASP A 87 13.61 -12.38 -24.16
CA ASP A 87 13.01 -13.50 -24.88
C ASP A 87 11.59 -13.79 -24.37
N LEU A 88 11.39 -13.64 -23.06
CA LEU A 88 10.10 -13.82 -22.42
C LEU A 88 9.21 -12.58 -22.50
N GLY A 89 9.78 -11.40 -22.78
CA GLY A 89 9.08 -10.13 -22.66
C GLY A 89 8.56 -9.86 -21.24
N LEU A 90 9.26 -10.38 -20.22
CA LEU A 90 8.84 -10.35 -18.82
C LEU A 90 9.99 -9.81 -17.95
N TYR A 91 9.67 -8.86 -17.07
CA TYR A 91 10.64 -8.17 -16.24
C TYR A 91 10.17 -8.10 -14.79
N ILE A 92 11.09 -8.37 -13.86
CA ILE A 92 10.80 -8.35 -12.42
C ILE A 92 11.76 -7.39 -11.73
N CYS A 93 11.20 -6.36 -11.10
CA CYS A 93 11.94 -5.31 -10.40
C CYS A 93 11.64 -5.31 -8.90
N GLY A 94 12.59 -4.84 -8.09
CA GLY A 94 12.48 -4.75 -6.64
C GLY A 94 12.87 -6.03 -5.91
N GLY A 95 12.40 -6.15 -4.67
CA GLY A 95 12.71 -7.25 -3.77
C GLY A 95 12.53 -6.87 -2.30
N LYS A 96 13.21 -7.61 -1.40
CA LYS A 96 13.14 -7.40 0.06
C LYS A 96 14.08 -6.28 0.53
N GLY A 97 13.64 -5.48 1.50
CA GLY A 97 14.48 -4.54 2.24
C GLY A 97 15.13 -3.48 1.36
N LYS A 98 16.47 -3.41 1.35
CA LYS A 98 17.19 -2.40 0.54
C LYS A 98 16.97 -2.58 -0.97
N THR A 99 16.65 -3.79 -1.43
CA THR A 99 16.40 -4.06 -2.85
C THR A 99 15.12 -3.40 -3.35
N SER A 100 14.08 -3.24 -2.53
CA SER A 100 12.86 -2.53 -2.95
C SER A 100 13.11 -1.06 -3.31
N ARG A 101 14.13 -0.44 -2.70
CA ARG A 101 14.52 0.96 -2.98
C ARG A 101 15.22 1.11 -4.33
N LYS A 102 15.69 0.01 -4.94
CA LYS A 102 16.32 0.00 -6.25
C LYS A 102 15.32 -0.13 -7.41
N THR A 103 14.05 -0.40 -7.11
CA THR A 103 13.00 -0.62 -8.12
C THR A 103 12.95 0.48 -9.19
N PRO A 104 13.02 1.79 -8.87
CA PRO A 104 13.04 2.83 -9.90
C PRO A 104 14.18 2.70 -10.92
N GLN A 105 15.39 2.40 -10.43
CA GLN A 105 16.55 2.23 -11.29
C GLN A 105 16.42 0.95 -12.14
N GLU A 106 15.87 -0.12 -11.57
CA GLU A 106 15.64 -1.37 -12.30
C GLU A 106 14.57 -1.20 -13.39
N ILE A 107 13.48 -0.46 -13.12
CA ILE A 107 12.46 -0.12 -14.11
C ILE A 107 13.08 0.63 -15.28
N GLN A 108 13.92 1.63 -14.99
CA GLN A 108 14.56 2.40 -16.04
C GLN A 108 15.50 1.53 -16.89
N ASN A 109 16.39 0.75 -16.25
CA ASN A 109 17.33 -0.11 -16.95
C ASN A 109 16.63 -1.17 -17.81
N TRP A 110 15.58 -1.81 -17.29
CA TRP A 110 14.85 -2.83 -18.04
C TRP A 110 13.95 -2.23 -19.10
N GLY A 111 13.31 -1.09 -18.83
CA GLY A 111 12.50 -0.38 -19.81
C GLY A 111 13.31 0.05 -21.03
N GLU A 112 14.55 0.52 -20.83
CA GLU A 112 15.47 0.85 -21.92
C GLU A 112 15.88 -0.40 -22.72
N ARG A 113 16.22 -1.50 -22.05
CA ARG A 113 16.58 -2.79 -22.70
C ARG A 113 15.42 -3.44 -23.45
N ALA A 114 14.19 -3.22 -22.97
CA ALA A 114 12.95 -3.66 -23.57
C ALA A 114 12.45 -2.73 -24.69
N TRP A 115 13.19 -1.65 -24.99
CA TRP A 115 12.83 -0.64 -25.98
C TRP A 115 11.45 0.01 -25.71
N LEU A 116 11.06 0.10 -24.44
CA LEU A 116 9.83 0.80 -24.05
C LEU A 116 9.98 2.30 -24.27
N THR A 117 8.87 2.96 -24.62
CA THR A 117 8.88 4.41 -24.78
C THR A 117 9.21 5.10 -23.44
N PRO A 118 9.88 6.27 -23.45
CA PRO A 118 10.13 7.03 -22.22
C PRO A 118 8.87 7.34 -21.41
N ARG A 119 7.72 7.46 -22.09
CA ARG A 119 6.40 7.64 -21.45
C ARG A 119 6.01 6.39 -20.65
N HIS A 120 6.13 5.20 -21.23
CA HIS A 120 5.82 3.94 -20.54
C HIS A 120 6.71 3.72 -19.32
N ILE A 121 8.02 3.98 -19.44
CA ILE A 121 8.98 3.86 -18.32
C ILE A 121 8.56 4.77 -17.16
N ARG A 122 8.23 6.04 -17.46
CA ARG A 122 7.73 6.97 -16.43
C ARG A 122 6.43 6.52 -15.80
N THR A 123 5.50 5.96 -16.57
CA THR A 123 4.24 5.42 -16.04
C THR A 123 4.47 4.22 -15.13
N LEU A 124 5.40 3.32 -15.47
CA LEU A 124 5.75 2.19 -14.61
C LEU A 124 6.41 2.63 -13.30
N ASP A 125 7.37 3.54 -13.36
CA ASP A 125 7.99 4.12 -12.14
C ASP A 125 6.94 4.85 -11.28
N TYR A 126 6.06 5.61 -11.93
CA TYR A 126 4.96 6.29 -11.26
C TYR A 126 4.05 5.33 -10.52
N ASN A 127 3.52 4.32 -11.21
CA ASN A 127 2.61 3.34 -10.64
C ASN A 127 3.30 2.56 -9.50
N SER A 128 4.54 2.10 -9.70
CA SER A 128 5.32 1.40 -8.68
C SER A 128 5.49 2.22 -7.39
N ARG A 129 5.80 3.51 -7.50
CA ARG A 129 5.92 4.40 -6.34
C ARG A 129 4.58 4.67 -5.69
N MET A 130 3.54 4.89 -6.49
CA MET A 130 2.20 5.17 -5.98
C MET A 130 1.61 3.97 -5.25
N THR A 131 1.77 2.74 -5.74
CA THR A 131 1.30 1.55 -5.00
C THR A 131 1.98 1.44 -3.64
N ALA A 132 3.29 1.70 -3.55
CA ALA A 132 4.01 1.69 -2.27
C ALA A 132 3.53 2.79 -1.32
N LYS A 133 3.18 3.97 -1.83
CA LYS A 133 2.61 5.06 -1.03
C LYS A 133 1.20 4.77 -0.55
N VAL A 134 0.35 4.22 -1.41
CA VAL A 134 -1.02 3.85 -1.04
C VAL A 134 -1.01 2.82 0.07
N ASP A 135 -0.25 1.74 -0.09
CA ASP A 135 -0.18 0.64 0.88
C ASP A 135 0.42 1.06 2.22
N SER A 136 1.31 2.07 2.24
CA SER A 136 1.97 2.54 3.48
C SER A 136 1.30 3.75 4.14
N ALA A 137 0.58 4.58 3.39
CA ALA A 137 0.04 5.84 3.90
C ALA A 137 -1.49 5.88 3.96
N LEU A 138 -2.19 5.22 3.02
CA LEU A 138 -3.65 5.23 2.98
C LEU A 138 -4.28 4.08 3.77
N ILE A 139 -3.59 2.95 3.87
CA ILE A 139 -3.99 1.84 4.73
C ILE A 139 -3.11 1.87 5.98
N GLN A 140 -3.70 2.25 7.12
CA GLN A 140 -2.97 2.40 8.38
C GLN A 140 -3.46 1.36 9.39
N ASP A 141 -3.00 0.13 9.17
CA ASP A 141 -3.34 -1.08 9.93
C ASP A 141 -2.17 -1.61 10.80
N GLY A 142 -1.05 -0.88 10.80
CA GLY A 142 0.16 -1.22 11.56
C GLY A 142 1.06 -2.26 10.88
N TYR A 143 0.90 -2.50 9.57
CA TYR A 143 1.80 -3.36 8.78
C TYR A 143 2.81 -2.51 8.01
N ASP A 144 4.06 -2.49 8.47
CA ASP A 144 5.13 -1.74 7.81
C ASP A 144 5.64 -2.51 6.58
N LEU A 145 5.62 -1.86 5.40
CA LEU A 145 6.13 -2.44 4.16
C LEU A 145 7.63 -2.74 4.25
N TYR A 146 8.01 -3.96 3.90
CA TYR A 146 9.42 -4.39 3.85
C TYR A 146 9.79 -5.10 2.56
N HIS A 147 8.83 -5.33 1.67
CA HIS A 147 9.02 -5.98 0.39
C HIS A 147 8.13 -5.34 -0.67
N HIS A 148 8.71 -5.10 -1.84
CA HIS A 148 8.03 -4.56 -3.02
C HIS A 148 8.61 -5.24 -4.25
N SER A 149 7.76 -5.88 -5.05
CA SER A 149 8.14 -6.50 -6.32
C SER A 149 7.18 -6.04 -7.41
N LEU A 150 7.70 -5.39 -8.44
CA LEU A 150 6.98 -5.03 -9.65
C LEU A 150 7.25 -6.08 -10.72
N PHE A 151 6.21 -6.57 -11.35
CA PHE A 151 6.24 -7.42 -12.53
C PHE A 151 5.67 -6.61 -13.69
N PHE A 152 6.33 -6.59 -14.84
CA PHE A 152 5.77 -5.97 -16.02
C PHE A 152 6.11 -6.75 -17.30
N SER A 153 5.21 -6.71 -18.27
CA SER A 153 5.43 -7.26 -19.60
C SER A 153 5.87 -6.18 -20.58
N GLY A 154 6.53 -6.60 -21.67
CA GLY A 154 6.87 -5.73 -22.80
C GLY A 154 5.65 -5.07 -23.45
N ASN A 155 4.46 -5.66 -23.30
CA ASN A 155 3.20 -5.15 -23.85
C ASN A 155 2.52 -4.09 -22.95
N GLY A 156 3.00 -3.90 -21.72
CA GLY A 156 2.54 -2.84 -20.82
C GLY A 156 1.66 -3.31 -19.64
N ALA A 157 1.33 -4.59 -19.54
CA ALA A 157 0.69 -5.13 -18.35
C ALA A 157 1.67 -5.08 -17.17
N TRP A 158 1.19 -4.69 -15.99
CA TRP A 158 1.99 -4.68 -14.77
C TRP A 158 1.21 -5.18 -13.56
N ALA A 159 1.94 -5.74 -12.60
CA ALA A 159 1.43 -6.16 -11.32
C ALA A 159 2.43 -5.80 -10.21
N VAL A 160 1.93 -5.43 -9.03
CA VAL A 160 2.78 -5.21 -7.86
C VAL A 160 2.35 -6.16 -6.76
N VAL A 161 3.33 -6.87 -6.19
CA VAL A 161 3.17 -7.69 -4.99
C VAL A 161 4.00 -7.06 -3.87
N GLN A 162 3.34 -6.60 -2.81
CA GLN A 162 3.97 -6.00 -1.65
C GLN A 162 3.72 -6.84 -0.40
N GLN A 163 4.64 -6.76 0.57
CA GLN A 163 4.42 -7.34 1.88
C GLN A 163 4.75 -6.38 3.02
N GLY A 164 3.78 -6.24 3.91
CA GLY A 164 3.89 -5.55 5.19
C GLY A 164 4.03 -6.53 6.35
N MET A 165 4.72 -6.11 7.42
CA MET A 165 4.85 -6.89 8.65
C MET A 165 4.33 -6.10 9.85
N ASN A 166 3.63 -6.79 10.75
CA ASN A 166 3.30 -6.25 12.06
C ASN A 166 4.11 -6.97 13.13
N LYS A 167 5.15 -6.29 13.66
CA LYS A 167 6.08 -6.87 14.63
C LYS A 167 5.41 -7.22 15.96
N LYS A 168 4.40 -6.45 16.37
CA LYS A 168 3.68 -6.67 17.65
C LYS A 168 2.82 -7.93 17.56
N LYS A 169 2.11 -8.10 16.45
CA LYS A 169 1.19 -9.22 16.22
C LYS A 169 1.87 -10.47 15.65
N LYS A 170 3.14 -10.36 15.23
CA LYS A 170 3.86 -11.43 14.51
C LYS A 170 3.04 -11.95 13.32
N SER A 171 2.41 -11.04 12.58
CA SER A 171 1.67 -11.33 11.35
C SER A 171 2.24 -10.59 10.13
N ALA A 172 1.91 -11.11 8.94
CA ALA A 172 2.27 -10.49 7.66
C ALA A 172 1.02 -10.25 6.81
N ARG A 173 1.05 -9.19 6.00
CA ARG A 173 -0.04 -8.80 5.10
C ARG A 173 0.50 -8.58 3.70
N ARG A 174 -0.13 -9.20 2.71
CA ARG A 174 0.29 -9.16 1.31
C ARG A 174 -0.71 -8.35 0.50
N TYR A 175 -0.20 -7.43 -0.32
CA TYR A 175 -1.00 -6.54 -1.14
C TYR A 175 -0.72 -6.85 -2.60
N HIS A 176 -1.78 -7.01 -3.39
CA HIS A 176 -1.70 -7.33 -4.81
C HIS A 176 -2.39 -6.25 -5.63
N TRP A 177 -1.70 -5.83 -6.69
CA TRP A 177 -2.14 -4.84 -7.65
C TRP A 177 -2.03 -5.40 -9.05
N TYR A 178 -3.00 -5.08 -9.90
CA TYR A 178 -2.98 -5.43 -11.32
C TYR A 178 -3.42 -4.25 -12.17
N SER A 179 -2.62 -3.92 -13.18
CA SER A 179 -2.88 -2.83 -14.12
C SER A 179 -4.31 -2.78 -14.68
N ASN A 180 -4.90 -3.91 -15.09
CA ASN A 180 -6.25 -3.92 -15.66
C ASN A 180 -7.37 -3.66 -14.64
N ASN A 181 -7.11 -3.88 -13.35
CA ASN A 181 -8.10 -3.67 -12.29
C ASN A 181 -8.04 -2.25 -11.71
N VAL A 182 -6.94 -1.53 -11.91
CA VAL A 182 -6.71 -0.20 -11.36
C VAL A 182 -7.35 0.86 -12.25
N LYS A 183 -8.45 1.45 -11.76
CA LYS A 183 -9.11 2.61 -12.40
C LYS A 183 -8.71 3.93 -11.75
N ASP A 184 -8.54 3.90 -10.44
CA ASP A 184 -8.13 5.01 -9.58
C ASP A 184 -7.09 4.46 -8.62
N LEU A 185 -5.92 5.10 -8.52
CA LEU A 185 -4.82 4.63 -7.66
C LEU A 185 -5.11 4.84 -6.17
N VAL A 186 -6.03 5.73 -5.80
CA VAL A 186 -6.32 6.08 -4.40
C VAL A 186 -7.67 5.57 -3.90
N CYS A 187 -8.55 5.07 -4.78
CA CYS A 187 -9.87 4.54 -4.42
C CYS A 187 -10.01 3.06 -4.82
N GLU A 188 -10.10 2.19 -3.83
CA GLU A 188 -10.24 0.73 -3.98
C GLU A 188 -9.34 0.10 -5.07
N PRO A 189 -8.02 0.38 -5.08
CA PRO A 189 -7.17 0.03 -6.21
C PRO A 189 -6.66 -1.43 -6.19
N HIS A 190 -6.78 -2.11 -5.05
CA HIS A 190 -6.20 -3.43 -4.84
C HIS A 190 -6.97 -4.52 -5.58
N THR A 191 -6.25 -5.42 -6.24
CA THR A 191 -6.84 -6.70 -6.65
C THR A 191 -7.16 -7.54 -5.42
N ALA A 192 -6.26 -7.56 -4.43
CA ALA A 192 -6.49 -8.24 -3.17
C ALA A 192 -5.56 -7.76 -2.05
N ILE A 193 -6.04 -7.87 -0.81
CA ILE A 193 -5.23 -7.76 0.41
C ILE A 193 -5.39 -9.07 1.19
N SER A 194 -4.32 -9.85 1.28
CA SER A 194 -4.31 -11.16 1.95
C SER A 194 -3.65 -11.06 3.34
N SER A 195 -4.35 -11.49 4.38
CA SER A 195 -3.89 -11.48 5.76
C SER A 195 -4.56 -12.59 6.58
N GLN A 196 -3.93 -12.99 7.68
CA GLN A 196 -4.46 -14.03 8.59
C GLN A 196 -5.45 -13.45 9.60
N ALA A 197 -5.30 -12.16 9.90
CA ALA A 197 -6.11 -11.45 10.86
C ALA A 197 -6.87 -10.32 10.18
N THR A 198 -8.18 -10.29 10.43
CA THR A 198 -9.02 -9.15 10.12
C THR A 198 -8.93 -8.16 11.27
N GLU A 199 -8.56 -6.93 10.94
CA GLU A 199 -8.48 -5.84 11.90
C GLU A 199 -9.78 -5.05 11.83
N ARG A 200 -10.48 -4.91 12.95
CA ARG A 200 -11.79 -4.23 12.99
C ARG A 200 -11.66 -2.71 12.90
N ASN A 201 -10.62 -2.16 13.53
CA ASN A 201 -10.43 -0.72 13.69
C ASN A 201 -9.17 -0.29 12.95
N VAL A 202 -9.28 -0.05 11.64
CA VAL A 202 -8.17 0.43 10.80
C VAL A 202 -8.59 1.67 10.04
N LEU A 203 -7.67 2.61 9.89
CA LEU A 203 -7.89 3.76 9.01
C LEU A 203 -7.61 3.30 7.58
N ASN A 204 -8.68 3.16 6.79
CA ASN A 204 -8.61 2.79 5.38
C ASN A 204 -9.05 3.95 4.50
N LEU A 205 -8.10 4.81 4.13
CA LEU A 205 -8.36 5.97 3.26
C LEU A 205 -8.51 5.60 1.79
N THR A 206 -8.36 4.32 1.40
CA THR A 206 -8.67 3.87 0.03
C THR A 206 -10.12 3.43 -0.14
N ALA A 207 -10.85 3.22 0.96
CA ALA A 207 -12.25 2.80 0.94
C ALA A 207 -13.12 3.79 0.17
N ARG A 208 -14.10 3.33 -0.59
CA ARG A 208 -14.99 4.24 -1.35
C ARG A 208 -15.76 5.18 -0.42
N GLU A 209 -16.09 4.72 0.78
CA GLU A 209 -16.72 5.48 1.84
C GLU A 209 -15.88 6.70 2.28
N SER A 210 -14.55 6.64 2.14
CA SER A 210 -13.64 7.75 2.49
C SER A 210 -13.50 8.81 1.40
N THR A 211 -14.34 8.80 0.34
CA THR A 211 -14.25 9.78 -0.77
C THR A 211 -14.38 11.22 -0.29
N SER A 212 -15.33 11.49 0.61
CA SER A 212 -15.52 12.85 1.16
C SER A 212 -14.28 13.33 1.89
N THR A 213 -13.70 12.49 2.77
CA THR A 213 -12.47 12.77 3.50
C THR A 213 -11.29 13.05 2.57
N ARG A 214 -11.15 12.28 1.47
CA ARG A 214 -10.10 12.50 0.47
C ARG A 214 -10.25 13.86 -0.22
N ASN A 215 -11.46 14.21 -0.64
CA ASN A 215 -11.73 15.49 -1.31
C ASN A 215 -11.45 16.68 -0.38
N LEU A 216 -12.01 16.63 0.83
CA LEU A 216 -11.79 17.66 1.84
C LEU A 216 -10.30 17.79 2.21
N SER A 217 -9.58 16.68 2.36
CA SER A 217 -8.13 16.69 2.62
C SER A 217 -7.35 17.45 1.54
N ALA A 218 -7.72 17.29 0.26
CA ALA A 218 -7.11 18.04 -0.84
C ALA A 218 -7.50 19.53 -0.80
N GLU A 219 -8.75 19.85 -0.46
CA GLU A 219 -9.20 21.24 -0.29
C GLU A 219 -8.49 21.97 0.84
N PHE A 220 -8.27 21.32 1.99
CA PHE A 220 -7.61 21.96 3.13
C PHE A 220 -6.19 22.40 2.83
N VAL A 221 -5.47 21.60 2.05
CA VAL A 221 -4.14 21.97 1.56
C VAL A 221 -4.21 23.27 0.73
N ASN A 222 -5.27 23.45 -0.05
CA ASN A 222 -5.46 24.63 -0.89
C ASN A 222 -5.94 25.88 -0.13
N ARG A 223 -6.51 25.73 1.08
CA ARG A 223 -6.95 26.84 1.95
C ARG A 223 -5.79 27.59 2.62
N GLY A 224 -4.60 26.99 2.66
CA GLY A 224 -3.37 27.60 3.13
C GLY A 224 -2.91 27.15 4.53
N PHE A 225 -1.60 27.24 4.76
CA PHE A 225 -0.91 26.62 5.89
C PHE A 225 -1.42 27.09 7.26
N TRP A 226 -1.62 28.39 7.44
CA TRP A 226 -2.03 28.94 8.74
C TRP A 226 -3.45 28.54 9.13
N GLY A 227 -4.36 28.44 8.17
CA GLY A 227 -5.72 27.94 8.39
C GLY A 227 -5.68 26.47 8.82
N LEU A 228 -5.01 25.63 8.03
CA LEU A 228 -4.85 24.21 8.34
C LEU A 228 -4.17 23.97 9.70
N MET A 229 -3.13 24.74 10.04
CA MET A 229 -2.46 24.61 11.33
C MET A 229 -3.35 25.03 12.50
N LYS A 230 -4.20 26.05 12.31
CA LYS A 230 -5.20 26.44 13.31
C LYS A 230 -6.20 25.31 13.55
N ASP A 231 -6.67 24.65 12.49
CA ASP A 231 -7.60 23.53 12.61
C ASP A 231 -6.96 22.32 13.31
N ILE A 232 -5.70 22.00 12.98
CA ILE A 232 -4.91 20.96 13.68
C ILE A 232 -4.71 21.31 15.16
N GLN A 233 -4.51 22.59 15.49
CA GLN A 233 -4.38 23.04 16.89
C GLN A 233 -5.73 23.00 17.62
N LEU A 234 -6.84 23.34 16.96
CA LEU A 234 -8.19 23.26 17.51
C LEU A 234 -8.57 21.81 17.83
N LEU A 235 -8.32 20.88 16.90
CA LEU A 235 -8.47 19.44 17.13
C LEU A 235 -7.84 19.02 18.44
N ARG A 236 -6.63 19.48 18.72
CA ARG A 236 -5.89 19.12 19.95
C ARG A 236 -6.43 19.73 21.22
N LYS A 237 -6.89 20.99 21.15
CA LYS A 237 -7.52 21.65 22.31
C LYS A 237 -8.79 20.91 22.73
N HIS A 238 -9.48 20.29 21.77
CA HIS A 238 -10.71 19.53 21.99
C HIS A 238 -10.51 18.00 21.96
N SER A 239 -9.30 17.49 21.71
CA SER A 239 -8.97 16.04 21.73
C SER A 239 -8.57 15.55 23.12
N SER A 240 -9.04 16.19 24.18
CA SER A 240 -8.88 15.61 25.52
C SER A 240 -9.73 14.33 25.61
N SER A 241 -9.37 13.42 26.51
CA SER A 241 -10.11 12.19 26.78
C SER A 241 -11.52 12.41 27.36
N LEU A 242 -12.02 13.66 27.39
CA LEU A 242 -13.14 14.09 28.23
C LEU A 242 -14.16 14.99 27.52
N SER A 243 -14.19 15.09 26.19
CA SER A 243 -15.23 15.91 25.53
C SER A 243 -15.94 15.18 24.40
N ARG A 244 -17.11 14.61 24.71
CA ARG A 244 -18.18 14.38 23.72
C ARG A 244 -19.23 15.47 23.90
N MET A 245 -19.56 16.18 22.82
CA MET A 245 -20.79 16.97 22.74
C MET A 245 -21.80 16.17 21.93
N ALA A 246 -22.98 15.93 22.51
CA ALA A 246 -24.16 15.53 21.75
C ALA A 246 -25.09 16.74 21.66
N LYS A 247 -25.43 17.15 20.44
CA LYS A 247 -26.50 18.11 20.17
C LYS A 247 -27.75 17.34 19.76
N TYR A 248 -28.85 17.60 20.46
CA TYR A 248 -30.16 17.11 20.08
C TYR A 248 -31.09 18.30 19.84
N GLU A 249 -31.83 18.27 18.74
CA GLU A 249 -32.91 19.21 18.43
C GLU A 249 -34.23 18.44 18.51
N ASP A 250 -35.10 18.87 19.41
CA ASP A 250 -36.43 18.29 19.54
C ASP A 250 -37.37 18.87 18.45
N ILE A 251 -38.51 18.22 18.24
CA ILE A 251 -39.51 18.52 17.19
C ILE A 251 -40.12 19.93 17.35
N ASN A 252 -39.93 20.57 18.52
CA ASN A 252 -40.36 21.94 18.83
C ASN A 252 -39.24 23.01 18.71
N GLY A 253 -38.03 22.65 18.30
CA GLY A 253 -36.95 23.61 17.97
C GLY A 253 -36.01 24.03 19.11
N ASP A 254 -36.08 23.39 20.28
CA ASP A 254 -35.14 23.65 21.38
C ASP A 254 -33.86 22.79 21.27
N GLN A 255 -32.69 23.44 21.38
CA GLN A 255 -31.37 22.78 21.37
C GLN A 255 -30.93 22.41 22.78
N LEU A 256 -30.71 21.11 23.00
CA LEU A 256 -30.15 20.60 24.26
C LEU A 256 -28.71 20.11 24.01
N THR A 257 -27.75 20.68 24.73
CA THR A 257 -26.34 20.27 24.70
C THR A 257 -25.99 19.61 26.02
N LEU A 258 -25.75 18.30 26.00
CA LEU A 258 -25.38 17.52 27.18
C LEU A 258 -23.87 17.31 27.22
N LEU A 259 -23.26 17.59 28.38
CA LEU A 259 -21.86 17.33 28.69
C LEU A 259 -21.80 16.31 29.84
N GLN A 260 -21.18 15.16 29.59
CA GLN A 260 -21.07 14.07 30.56
C GLN A 260 -19.62 13.57 30.62
N LEU A 261 -19.07 13.49 31.84
CA LEU A 261 -17.71 13.03 32.14
C LEU A 261 -17.84 11.77 33.00
N GLU A 262 -17.50 10.59 32.47
CA GLU A 262 -17.57 9.31 33.21
C GLU A 262 -16.24 8.55 33.19
N ASP A 263 -15.94 7.87 34.31
CA ASP A 263 -14.76 7.03 34.57
C ASP A 263 -14.98 5.55 34.13
N THR A 264 -15.31 5.34 32.85
CA THR A 264 -15.27 3.99 32.26
C THR A 264 -14.61 4.00 30.88
N GLU A 265 -13.69 3.03 30.65
CA GLU A 265 -12.93 2.93 29.41
C GLU A 265 -13.85 2.63 28.22
N PHE A 266 -13.95 3.59 27.31
CA PHE A 266 -14.67 3.44 26.05
C PHE A 266 -13.98 2.44 25.11
N SER A 267 -14.80 1.62 24.44
CA SER A 267 -14.45 0.86 23.24
C SER A 267 -14.57 1.74 21.99
N ALA A 268 -13.76 2.79 21.87
CA ALA A 268 -13.68 3.62 20.68
C ALA A 268 -12.22 4.01 20.38
N HIS A 269 -11.96 4.23 19.10
CA HIS A 269 -10.68 4.51 18.43
C HIS A 269 -9.50 4.84 19.34
N PRO A 270 -8.37 4.12 19.25
CA PRO A 270 -7.12 4.73 19.65
C PRO A 270 -6.91 5.90 18.69
N VAL A 271 -7.33 7.10 19.09
CA VAL A 271 -6.59 8.30 18.74
C VAL A 271 -5.22 8.01 19.30
N LEU A 272 -4.36 7.40 18.48
CA LEU A 272 -2.95 7.27 18.77
C LEU A 272 -2.57 8.66 19.22
N THR A 273 -2.12 8.79 20.47
CA THR A 273 -1.60 10.02 21.05
C THR A 273 -0.30 10.38 20.32
N GLU A 274 -0.39 10.61 19.02
CA GLU A 274 0.69 11.03 18.17
C GLU A 274 0.83 12.53 18.32
N ASN A 275 2.03 12.95 18.70
CA ASN A 275 2.36 14.35 18.77
C ASN A 275 2.57 14.89 17.34
N PHE A 276 1.52 15.46 16.75
CA PHE A 276 1.53 16.35 15.58
C PHE A 276 2.09 17.74 15.93
N ILE A 277 2.05 18.19 17.20
CA ILE A 277 2.69 19.44 17.64
C ILE A 277 4.21 19.27 17.71
N HIS A 278 4.93 20.33 17.30
CA HIS A 278 6.40 20.43 17.28
C HIS A 278 7.09 19.39 16.41
N ASN A 279 6.34 18.70 15.55
CA ASN A 279 6.94 17.88 14.53
C ASN A 279 7.35 18.77 13.36
N LYS A 280 8.56 19.33 13.46
CA LYS A 280 9.16 20.19 12.42
C LYS A 280 9.11 19.57 11.02
N TYR A 281 9.13 18.24 10.94
CA TYR A 281 9.00 17.53 9.67
C TYR A 281 7.58 17.65 9.12
N LEU A 282 6.55 17.38 9.91
CA LEU A 282 5.16 17.51 9.49
C LEU A 282 4.82 18.95 9.09
N ASP A 283 5.22 19.93 9.90
CA ASP A 283 4.98 21.35 9.60
C ASP A 283 5.60 21.74 8.26
N ARG A 284 6.84 21.30 8.00
CA ARG A 284 7.53 21.53 6.73
C ARG A 284 6.81 20.89 5.55
N ILE A 285 6.29 19.66 5.72
CA ILE A 285 5.57 18.96 4.66
C ILE A 285 4.20 19.61 4.39
N LEU A 286 3.47 19.98 5.44
CA LEU A 286 2.19 20.69 5.29
C LEU A 286 2.39 22.06 4.64
N TYR A 287 3.45 22.78 5.03
CA TYR A 287 3.82 24.04 4.38
C TYR A 287 4.11 23.83 2.89
N LYS A 288 4.95 22.85 2.54
CA LYS A 288 5.26 22.50 1.15
C LYS A 288 4.00 22.15 0.36
N LEU A 289 3.10 21.36 0.93
CA LEU A 289 1.83 21.00 0.30
C LEU A 289 0.96 22.23 0.02
N CYS A 290 0.84 23.14 1.00
CA CYS A 290 0.04 24.36 0.85
C CYS A 290 0.65 25.35 -0.16
N ASP A 291 1.96 25.32 -0.35
CA ASP A 291 2.69 26.11 -1.34
C ASP A 291 2.52 25.53 -2.75
N GLU A 292 2.68 24.21 -2.90
CA GLU A 292 2.54 23.49 -4.18
C GLU A 292 1.09 23.43 -4.70
N LYS A 293 0.09 23.53 -3.80
CA LYS A 293 -1.36 23.50 -4.12
C LYS A 293 -1.75 22.36 -5.09
N PRO A 294 -1.55 21.09 -4.70
CA PRO A 294 -1.88 19.95 -5.52
C PRO A 294 -3.37 19.92 -5.92
N GLU A 295 -3.63 19.61 -7.18
CA GLU A 295 -4.98 19.62 -7.78
C GLU A 295 -5.87 18.45 -7.32
N SER A 296 -5.27 17.36 -6.81
CA SER A 296 -5.99 16.14 -6.42
C SER A 296 -5.40 15.47 -5.19
N TYR A 297 -6.19 14.60 -4.56
CA TYR A 297 -5.73 13.78 -3.43
C TYR A 297 -4.56 12.85 -3.81
N GLU A 298 -4.56 12.34 -5.05
CA GLU A 298 -3.44 11.58 -5.61
C GLU A 298 -2.17 12.44 -5.69
N ALA A 299 -2.28 13.70 -6.12
CA ALA A 299 -1.17 14.63 -6.17
C ALA A 299 -0.65 15.00 -4.77
N VAL A 300 -1.53 15.18 -3.78
CA VAL A 300 -1.15 15.33 -2.36
C VAL A 300 -0.32 14.12 -1.92
N LEU A 301 -0.83 12.91 -2.15
CA LEU A 301 -0.15 11.68 -1.76
C LEU A 301 1.21 11.56 -2.47
N ARG A 302 1.29 11.96 -3.75
CA ARG A 302 2.49 11.89 -4.58
C ARG A 302 3.63 12.78 -4.06
N THR A 303 3.34 13.91 -3.42
CA THR A 303 4.39 14.84 -2.94
C THR A 303 5.42 14.15 -2.05
N GLU A 304 6.69 14.42 -2.31
CA GLU A 304 7.79 13.80 -1.55
C GLU A 304 7.73 14.18 -0.07
N GLY A 305 7.86 13.18 0.80
CA GLY A 305 7.79 13.33 2.25
C GLY A 305 6.37 13.22 2.84
N VAL A 306 5.34 13.17 1.99
CA VAL A 306 4.00 12.78 2.42
C VAL A 306 3.97 11.28 2.72
N GLY A 307 3.52 10.93 3.92
CA GLY A 307 3.35 9.56 4.39
C GLY A 307 2.16 9.44 5.33
N GLY A 308 2.00 8.28 5.99
CA GLY A 308 0.82 7.97 6.80
C GLY A 308 0.48 9.02 7.86
N LYS A 309 1.50 9.61 8.50
CA LYS A 309 1.28 10.68 9.51
C LYS A 309 0.65 11.94 8.91
N THR A 310 1.10 12.36 7.73
CA THR A 310 0.54 13.53 7.03
C THR A 310 -0.89 13.24 6.59
N MET A 311 -1.14 12.07 6.00
CA MET A 311 -2.48 11.69 5.56
C MET A 311 -3.46 11.56 6.73
N ARG A 312 -3.00 11.04 7.87
CA ARG A 312 -3.79 10.98 9.11
C ARG A 312 -4.12 12.36 9.66
N ALA A 313 -3.17 13.29 9.63
CA ALA A 313 -3.42 14.65 10.08
C ALA A 313 -4.48 15.35 9.22
N LEU A 314 -4.37 15.22 7.88
CA LEU A 314 -5.35 15.77 6.95
C LEU A 314 -6.73 15.11 7.11
N SER A 315 -6.79 13.78 7.30
CA SER A 315 -8.06 13.08 7.48
C SER A 315 -8.78 13.49 8.76
N LEU A 316 -8.04 13.72 9.85
CA LEU A 316 -8.61 14.21 11.11
C LEU A 316 -9.18 15.62 10.99
N VAL A 317 -8.49 16.51 10.26
CA VAL A 317 -9.01 17.86 9.97
C VAL A 317 -10.27 17.77 9.10
N ALA A 318 -10.30 16.83 8.17
CA ALA A 318 -11.44 16.61 7.28
C ALA A 318 -12.65 15.91 7.91
N GLU A 319 -12.53 15.46 9.16
CA GLU A 319 -13.65 14.87 9.91
C GLU A 319 -14.43 15.93 10.72
N ILE A 320 -13.87 17.13 10.93
CA ILE A 320 -14.55 18.26 11.59
C ILE A 320 -15.38 19.05 10.58
#